data_AF-A0A925KMQ6-F1
#
_entry.id   AF-A0A925KMQ6-F1
#
_cell.length_a   1.000
_cell.length_b   1.000
_cell.length_c   1.000
_cell.angle_alpha   90.00
_cell.angle_beta   90.00
_cell.angle_gamma   90.00
#
_symmetry.space_group_name_H-M   'P 1'
#
loop_
_entity.id
_entity.type
_entity.pdbx_description
1 polymer ?
#
loop_
_entity_poly.entity_id
_entity_poly.type
_entity_poly.pdbx_seq_one_letter_code
_entity_poly.pdbx_strand_id
1 'polypeptide(L)' 'MPKADESNTLHEDAISELERDALTWTKLSIAKLICSVKCDEHGRVAEIACEGRSFEELSFYVSGCCDESEAAAKGKLR' A
#
# COMPACT_ATOMS: atom_id res chain seq x y z
N MET A 1 -36.78 -14.92 -29.30
CA MET A 1 -35.50 -15.07 -28.58
C MET A 1 -34.91 -13.67 -28.44
N PRO A 2 -34.89 -13.08 -27.23
CA PRO A 2 -34.32 -11.75 -27.04
C PRO A 2 -32.80 -11.82 -27.17
N LYS A 3 -32.22 -10.84 -27.89
CA LYS A 3 -30.78 -10.69 -28.06
C LYS A 3 -30.20 -10.14 -26.76
N ALA A 4 -29.12 -10.76 -26.28
CA ALA A 4 -28.38 -10.27 -25.13
C ALA A 4 -27.71 -8.94 -25.49
N ASP A 5 -27.89 -7.96 -24.63
CA ASP A 5 -27.36 -6.61 -24.74
C ASP A 5 -25.87 -6.64 -24.38
N GLU A 6 -24.98 -6.46 -25.37
CA GLU A 6 -23.52 -6.46 -25.22
C GLU A 6 -22.96 -5.15 -24.61
N SER A 7 -23.83 -4.32 -24.02
CA SER A 7 -23.47 -2.96 -23.60
C SER A 7 -22.97 -2.85 -22.15
N ASN A 8 -22.95 -3.93 -21.36
CA ASN A 8 -22.75 -3.86 -19.89
C ASN A 8 -21.41 -4.41 -19.35
N THR A 9 -20.47 -4.83 -20.20
CA THR A 9 -19.16 -5.36 -19.75
C THR A 9 -18.07 -4.31 -19.61
N LEU A 10 -18.32 -3.05 -20.01
CA LEU A 10 -17.31 -1.99 -19.99
C LEU A 10 -17.15 -1.27 -18.63
N HIS A 11 -17.98 -1.59 -17.65
CA HIS A 11 -17.99 -0.87 -16.36
C HIS A 11 -17.24 -1.58 -15.21
N GLU A 12 -17.01 -2.89 -15.28
CA GLU A 12 -16.32 -3.60 -14.19
C GLU A 12 -14.79 -3.54 -14.31
N ASP A 13 -14.26 -3.56 -15.54
CA ASP A 13 -12.80 -3.61 -15.77
C ASP A 13 -12.10 -2.26 -15.51
N ALA A 14 -12.76 -1.13 -15.82
CA ALA A 14 -12.18 0.20 -15.62
C ALA A 14 -12.09 0.58 -14.13
N ILE A 15 -13.04 0.13 -13.32
CA ILE A 15 -13.00 0.30 -11.85
C ILE A 15 -11.82 -0.49 -11.28
N SER A 16 -11.60 -1.71 -11.79
CA SER A 16 -10.49 -2.58 -11.38
C SER A 16 -9.10 -2.01 -11.74
N GLU A 17 -8.93 -1.34 -12.88
CA GLU A 17 -7.65 -0.72 -13.24
C GLU A 17 -7.34 0.53 -12.40
N LEU A 18 -8.32 1.43 -12.25
CA LEU A 18 -8.16 2.61 -11.39
C LEU A 18 -7.89 2.21 -9.92
N GLU A 19 -8.59 1.19 -9.43
CA GLU A 19 -8.38 0.69 -8.07
C GLU A 19 -6.98 0.10 -7.89
N ARG A 20 -6.48 -0.67 -8.86
CA ARG A 20 -5.11 -1.21 -8.84
C ARG A 20 -4.05 -0.10 -8.86
N ASP A 21 -4.26 0.94 -9.66
CA ASP A 21 -3.35 2.09 -9.71
C ASP A 21 -3.37 2.87 -8.40
N ALA A 22 -4.56 3.11 -7.84
CA ALA A 22 -4.72 3.76 -6.54
C ALA A 22 -4.06 2.95 -5.41
N LEU A 23 -4.20 1.62 -5.43
CA LEU A 23 -3.57 0.72 -4.48
C LEU A 23 -2.04 0.77 -4.59
N THR A 24 -1.53 0.74 -5.82
CA THR A 24 -0.09 0.85 -6.10
C THR A 24 0.47 2.17 -5.61
N TRP A 25 -0.21 3.27 -5.90
CA TRP A 25 0.19 4.61 -5.44
C TRP A 25 0.16 4.72 -3.92
N THR A 26 -0.84 4.13 -3.27
CA THR A 26 -0.95 4.08 -1.81
C THR A 26 0.23 3.32 -1.21
N LYS A 27 0.54 2.12 -1.72
CA LYS A 27 1.69 1.32 -1.27
C LYS A 27 3.01 2.08 -1.41
N LEU A 28 3.23 2.75 -2.54
CA LEU A 28 4.43 3.55 -2.78
C LEU A 28 4.53 4.77 -1.86
N SER A 29 3.40 5.44 -1.61
CA SER A 29 3.35 6.63 -0.74
C SER A 29 3.68 6.26 0.70
N ILE A 30 3.11 5.15 1.18
CA ILE A 30 3.41 4.62 2.51
C ILE A 30 4.88 4.18 2.61
N ALA A 31 5.40 3.49 1.60
CA ALA A 31 6.81 3.10 1.56
C ALA A 31 7.76 4.31 1.67
N LYS A 32 7.49 5.38 0.90
CA LYS A 32 8.28 6.62 0.98
C LYS A 32 8.22 7.27 2.36
N LEU A 33 7.04 7.25 2.98
CA LEU A 33 6.85 7.81 4.32
C LEU A 33 7.68 7.04 5.35
N ILE A 34 7.67 5.70 5.32
CA ILE A 34 8.43 4.86 6.25
C ILE A 34 9.93 4.96 6.00
N CYS A 35 10.38 4.91 4.74
CA CYS A 35 11.80 5.03 4.39
C CYS A 35 12.42 6.39 4.73
N SER A 36 11.62 7.38 5.13
CA SER A 36 12.14 8.66 5.67
C SER A 36 12.62 8.54 7.13
N VAL A 37 12.23 7.47 7.83
CA VAL A 37 12.65 7.21 9.21
C VAL A 37 13.98 6.49 9.20
N LYS A 38 15.02 7.18 9.66
CA LYS A 38 16.37 6.65 9.83
C LYS A 38 16.67 6.53 11.32
N CYS A 39 17.24 5.42 11.74
CA CYS A 39 17.77 5.26 13.07
C CYS A 39 19.08 6.04 13.21
N ASP A 40 19.14 6.93 14.20
CA ASP A 40 20.33 7.75 14.44
C ASP A 40 21.51 6.93 14.98
N GLU A 41 21.25 5.87 15.74
CA GLU A 41 22.30 5.02 16.34
C GLU A 41 22.96 4.07 15.32
N HIS A 42 22.14 3.39 14.52
CA HIS A 42 22.61 2.34 13.61
C HIS A 42 22.72 2.81 12.15
N GLY A 43 22.20 4.00 11.84
CA GLY A 43 22.21 4.58 10.51
C GLY A 43 21.33 3.87 9.47
N ARG A 44 20.52 2.88 9.89
CA ARG A 44 19.63 2.10 9.02
C ARG A 44 18.29 2.77 8.86
N VAL A 45 17.63 2.49 7.74
CA VAL A 45 16.31 3.03 7.40
C VAL A 45 15.26 2.00 7.78
N ALA A 46 14.10 2.46 8.27
CA ALA A 46 12.96 1.57 8.54
C ALA A 46 12.40 1.00 7.23
N GLU A 47 11.92 -0.23 7.30
CA GLU A 47 11.38 -0.96 6.16
C GLU A 47 9.88 -1.21 6.34
N ILE A 48 9.16 -1.32 5.22
CA ILE A 48 7.76 -1.71 5.22
C ILE A 48 7.48 -2.73 4.13
N ALA A 49 6.79 -3.80 4.49
CA ALA A 49 6.16 -4.72 3.57
C ALA A 49 4.66 -4.38 3.45
N CYS A 50 4.18 -4.27 2.22
CA CYS A 50 2.78 -4.00 1.90
C CYS A 50 2.21 -5.16 1.07
N GLU A 51 1.25 -5.89 1.62
CA GLU A 51 0.64 -7.07 0.98
C GLU A 51 -0.85 -6.82 0.65
N GLY A 52 -1.45 -7.69 -0.17
CA GLY A 52 -2.86 -7.60 -0.58
C GLY A 52 -3.09 -7.11 -2.02
N ARG A 53 -4.20 -7.52 -2.64
CA ARG A 53 -4.55 -7.18 -4.04
C ARG A 53 -5.68 -6.14 -4.18
N SER A 54 -6.35 -5.84 -3.08
CA SER A 54 -7.38 -4.79 -2.97
C SER A 54 -7.15 -3.99 -1.70
N PHE A 55 -7.91 -2.91 -1.51
CA PHE A 55 -7.87 -2.14 -0.25
C PHE A 55 -8.41 -2.93 0.95
N GLU A 56 -9.31 -3.88 0.72
CA GLU A 56 -9.88 -4.76 1.76
C GLU A 56 -8.86 -5.80 2.26
N GLU A 57 -7.99 -6.27 1.36
CA GLU A 57 -6.91 -7.22 1.67
C GLU A 57 -5.60 -6.52 2.10
N LEU A 58 -5.57 -5.18 2.11
CA LEU A 58 -4.35 -4.41 2.31
C LEU A 58 -3.82 -4.56 3.74
N SER A 59 -2.60 -5.07 3.87
CA SER A 59 -1.92 -5.23 5.15
C SER A 59 -0.51 -4.66 5.10
N PHE A 60 -0.04 -4.19 6.26
CA PHE A 60 1.23 -3.51 6.42
C PHE A 60 2.04 -4.14 7.54
N TYR A 61 3.31 -4.39 7.27
CA TYR A 61 4.28 -4.83 8.26
C TYR A 61 5.46 -3.87 8.26
N VAL A 62 5.68 -3.20 9.38
CA VAL A 62 6.78 -2.23 9.56
C VAL A 62 7.85 -2.86 10.44
N SER A 63 9.10 -2.81 9.99
CA SER A 63 10.27 -3.25 10.76
C SER A 63 11.30 -2.13 10.88
N GLY A 64 11.76 -1.89 12.10
CA GLY A 64 12.90 -1.03 12.39
C GLY A 64 14.18 -1.84 12.63
N CYS A 65 15.33 -1.17 12.70
CA CYS A 65 16.56 -1.82 13.16
C CYS A 65 16.64 -1.94 14.69
N CYS A 66 15.84 -1.14 15.40
CA CYS A 66 15.64 -1.17 16.84
C CYS A 66 14.23 -0.67 17.19
N ASP A 67 13.79 -0.93 18.41
CA ASP A 67 12.43 -0.61 18.89
C ASP A 67 12.07 0.87 18.73
N GLU A 68 13.00 1.79 18.95
CA GLU A 68 12.77 3.22 18.75
C GLU A 68 12.50 3.57 17.28
N SER A 69 13.31 3.06 16.37
CA SER A 69 13.12 3.30 14.93
C SER A 69 11.83 2.66 14.41
N GLU A 70 11.45 1.50 14.95
CA GLU A 70 10.22 0.81 14.60
C GLU A 70 9.00 1.57 15.14
N ALA A 71 9.05 2.04 16.39
CA ALA A 71 8.01 2.84 17.00
C ALA A 71 7.84 4.18 16.27
N ALA A 72 8.93 4.85 15.90
CA ALA A 72 8.91 6.07 15.12
C ALA A 72 8.29 5.85 13.72
N ALA A 73 8.66 4.76 13.05
CA ALA A 73 8.10 4.37 11.76
C ALA A 73 6.59 4.07 11.86
N LYS A 74 6.17 3.25 12.85
CA LYS A 74 4.74 2.98 13.12
C LYS A 74 3.96 4.24 13.45
N GLY A 75 4.58 5.20 14.13
CA GLY A 75 3.99 6.50 14.45
C GLY A 75 3.65 7.34 13.21
N LYS A 76 4.32 7.12 12.08
CA LYS A 76 4.01 7.81 10.81
C LYS A 76 2.76 7.28 10.10
N LEU A 77 2.30 6.07 10.44
CA LEU A 77 1.13 5.42 9.83
C LEU A 77 -0.19 5.71 10.56
N ARG A 78 -0.13 6.42 11.68
CA ARG A 78 -1.30 6.88 12.43
C ARG A 78 -1.73 8.25 11.94
#